data_AF-A0A5M6CCN2-F1
#
_entry.id   AF-A0A5M6CCN2-F1
#
_cell.length_a   1.000
_cell.length_b   1.000
_cell.length_c   1.000
_cell.angle_alpha   90.00
_cell.angle_beta   90.00
_cell.angle_gamma   90.00
#
_symmetry.space_group_name_H-M   'P 1'
#
loop_
_entity.id
_entity.type
_entity.pdbx_description
1 polymer ?
#
loop_
_entity_poly.entity_id
_entity_poly.type
_entity_poly.pdbx_seq_one_letter_code
_entity_poly.pdbx_strand_id
1 'polypeptide(L)'
;MSFPASLAPAARSAYRSVLRSARVTFQGDPARHLALITALRSTFSSPTLTPPTSQTTTDQPIGEAEISKRIEEWKEAAVFLRKNVVQGEETGDGTWKLRVTKDTELGDNASIRDPPKLPTTPFPNRNKRRCGDAASKQAS
;
A
#
# COMPACT_ATOMS: atom_id res chain seq x y z
N MET A 1 22.10 -7.21 22.21
CA MET A 1 22.26 -5.87 21.60
C MET A 1 21.16 -4.96 22.15
N SER A 2 21.52 -3.81 22.73
CA SER A 2 20.55 -2.82 23.26
C SER A 2 20.21 -1.80 22.17
N PHE A 3 18.97 -1.31 22.14
CA PHE A 3 18.54 -0.27 21.20
C PHE A 3 19.23 1.08 21.51
N PRO A 4 19.76 1.82 20.52
CA PRO A 4 20.45 3.08 20.76
C PRO A 4 19.51 4.14 21.38
N ALA A 5 19.93 4.71 22.52
CA ALA A 5 19.10 5.65 23.29
C ALA A 5 18.79 6.95 22.52
N SER A 6 19.70 7.40 21.64
CA SER A 6 19.53 8.58 20.79
C SER A 6 18.35 8.44 19.81
N LEU A 7 18.12 7.24 19.28
CA LEU A 7 17.06 6.96 18.30
C LEU A 7 15.73 6.56 18.93
N ALA A 8 15.70 6.29 20.25
CA ALA A 8 14.50 5.88 20.97
C ALA A 8 13.31 6.86 20.83
N PRO A 9 13.47 8.19 20.96
CA PRO A 9 12.37 9.12 20.73
C PRO A 9 11.87 9.09 19.28
N ALA A 10 12.77 8.97 18.30
CA ALA A 10 12.42 8.90 16.89
C ALA A 10 11.63 7.62 16.57
N ALA A 11 12.06 6.47 17.08
CA ALA A 11 11.36 5.20 16.95
C ALA A 11 9.96 5.24 17.57
N ARG A 12 9.82 5.80 18.78
CA ARG A 12 8.51 6.01 19.42
C ARG A 12 7.59 6.91 18.60
N SER A 13 8.14 7.94 17.95
CA SER A 13 7.37 8.83 17.08
C SER A 13 6.80 8.07 15.87
N ALA A 14 7.61 7.23 15.23
CA ALA A 14 7.21 6.39 14.11
C ALA A 14 6.17 5.34 14.53
N TYR A 15 6.38 4.69 15.67
CA TYR A 15 5.39 3.77 16.25
C TYR A 15 4.02 4.44 16.41
N ARG A 16 3.99 5.65 16.99
CA ARG A 16 2.74 6.39 17.20
C ARG A 16 2.13 6.90 15.89
N SER A 17 2.93 7.25 14.88
CA SER A 17 2.40 7.71 13.59
C SER A 17 1.67 6.59 12.86
N VAL A 18 2.22 5.37 12.88
CA VAL A 18 1.59 4.19 12.28
C VAL A 18 0.34 3.75 13.05
N LEU A 19 0.34 3.79 14.38
CA LEU A 19 -0.87 3.49 15.16
C LEU A 19 -2.02 4.45 14.82
N ARG A 20 -1.72 5.74 14.64
CA ARG A 20 -2.73 6.72 14.23
C ARG A 20 -3.21 6.49 12.80
N SER A 21 -2.31 6.17 11.86
CA SER A 21 -2.73 5.86 10.49
C SER A 21 -3.62 4.63 10.45
N ALA A 22 -3.20 3.54 11.11
CA ALA A 22 -3.95 2.30 11.18
C ALA A 22 -5.36 2.51 11.76
N ARG A 23 -5.50 3.34 12.80
CA ARG A 23 -6.81 3.64 13.38
C ARG A 23 -7.75 4.33 12.39
N VAL A 24 -7.23 5.23 11.56
CA VAL A 24 -8.03 5.94 10.55
C VAL A 24 -8.39 5.01 9.41
N THR A 25 -7.42 4.26 8.90
CA THR A 25 -7.58 3.37 7.75
C THR A 25 -8.48 2.19 8.07
N PHE A 26 -8.38 1.58 9.26
CA PHE A 26 -9.09 0.35 9.64
C PHE A 26 -10.28 0.59 10.60
N GLN A 27 -10.88 1.78 10.62
CA GLN A 27 -11.95 2.10 11.58
C GLN A 27 -13.19 1.18 11.48
N GLY A 28 -13.47 0.64 10.29
CA GLY A 28 -14.58 -0.31 10.04
C GLY A 28 -14.21 -1.78 10.20
N ASP A 29 -12.92 -2.10 10.43
CA ASP A 29 -12.41 -3.47 10.53
C ASP A 29 -11.54 -3.63 11.79
N PRO A 30 -12.14 -3.91 12.96
CA PRO A 30 -11.39 -4.04 14.20
C PRO A 30 -10.45 -5.26 14.18
N ALA A 31 -10.78 -6.32 13.44
CA ALA A 31 -9.96 -7.52 13.36
C ALA A 31 -8.63 -7.23 12.64
N ARG A 32 -8.69 -6.56 11.49
CA ARG A 32 -7.49 -6.15 10.73
C ARG A 32 -6.68 -5.10 11.48
N HIS A 33 -7.34 -4.17 12.15
CA HIS A 33 -6.69 -3.18 13.01
C HIS A 33 -5.87 -3.85 14.13
N LEU A 34 -6.46 -4.82 14.85
CA LEU A 34 -5.78 -5.55 15.91
C LEU A 34 -4.60 -6.38 15.38
N ALA A 35 -4.78 -7.08 14.26
CA ALA A 35 -3.72 -7.87 13.63
C ALA A 35 -2.51 -7.00 13.21
N LEU A 36 -2.76 -5.78 12.73
CA LEU A 36 -1.67 -4.84 12.44
C LEU A 36 -0.96 -4.40 13.72
N ILE A 37 -1.71 -4.06 14.77
CA ILE A 37 -1.12 -3.63 16.05
C ILE A 37 -0.26 -4.72 16.66
N THR A 38 -0.69 -5.98 16.63
CA THR A 38 0.09 -7.10 17.18
C THR A 38 1.39 -7.30 16.41
N ALA A 39 1.35 -7.26 15.08
CA ALA A 39 2.54 -7.32 14.23
C ALA A 39 3.48 -6.12 14.49
N LEU A 40 2.93 -4.93 14.70
CA LEU A 40 3.72 -3.72 14.93
C LEU A 40 4.36 -3.72 16.32
N ARG A 41 3.70 -4.29 17.32
CA ARG A 41 4.30 -4.49 18.64
C ARG A 41 5.47 -5.47 18.58
N SER A 42 5.35 -6.57 17.83
CA SER A 42 6.45 -7.53 17.69
C SER A 42 7.64 -6.95 16.93
N THR A 43 7.41 -6.14 15.89
CA THR A 43 8.50 -5.48 15.13
C THR A 43 9.26 -4.46 16.00
N PHE A 44 8.55 -3.59 16.72
CA PHE A 44 9.19 -2.55 17.56
C PHE A 44 9.75 -3.09 18.88
N SER A 45 9.36 -4.30 19.29
CA SER A 45 10.00 -5.00 20.41
C SER A 45 11.37 -5.57 20.02
N SER A 46 11.63 -5.76 18.72
CA SER A 46 12.93 -6.19 18.24
C SER A 46 13.93 -5.03 18.26
N PRO A 47 15.18 -5.22 18.72
CA PRO A 47 16.22 -4.18 18.72
C PRO A 47 16.57 -3.70 17.30
N THR A 48 16.23 -4.49 16.28
CA THR A 48 16.50 -4.22 14.86
C THR A 48 15.29 -3.63 14.12
N LEU A 49 14.14 -3.43 14.79
CA LEU A 49 12.88 -2.98 14.17
C LEU A 49 12.39 -3.87 13.01
N THR A 50 12.79 -5.15 12.98
CA THR A 50 12.38 -6.12 11.96
C THR A 50 11.26 -7.03 12.47
N PRO A 51 10.35 -7.48 11.59
CA PRO A 51 9.38 -8.50 11.95
C PRO A 51 10.09 -9.82 12.31
N PRO A 52 9.54 -10.60 13.26
CA PRO A 52 10.11 -11.89 13.64
C PRO A 52 10.12 -12.92 12.49
N THR A 53 9.28 -12.71 11.47
CA THR A 53 9.17 -13.57 10.29
C THR A 53 10.14 -13.22 9.17
N SER A 54 10.80 -12.06 9.22
CA SER A 54 11.84 -11.72 8.25
C SER A 54 13.05 -12.61 8.51
N GLN A 55 13.29 -13.57 7.61
CA GLN A 55 14.43 -14.49 7.60
C GLN A 55 15.76 -13.77 7.33
N THR A 56 15.97 -12.60 7.92
CA THR A 56 17.28 -11.96 7.98
C THR A 56 18.02 -12.62 9.14
N THR A 57 18.52 -13.81 8.91
CA THR A 57 19.30 -14.69 9.80
C THR A 57 20.69 -14.14 10.13
N THR A 58 20.82 -12.81 10.24
CA THR A 58 22.09 -12.20 10.57
C THR A 58 21.93 -11.43 11.87
N ASP A 59 22.39 -12.05 12.96
CA ASP A 59 22.77 -11.40 14.24
C ASP A 59 23.92 -10.39 14.05
N GLN A 60 23.98 -9.74 12.88
CA GLN A 60 24.95 -8.71 12.59
C GLN A 60 24.49 -7.42 13.25
N PRO A 61 25.38 -6.73 14.00
CA PRO A 61 25.03 -5.47 14.63
C PRO A 61 24.63 -4.49 13.54
N ILE A 62 23.35 -4.18 13.50
CA ILE A 62 22.80 -3.18 12.60
C ILE A 62 23.32 -1.83 13.10
N GLY A 63 24.08 -1.13 12.24
CA GLY A 63 24.60 0.19 12.58
C GLY A 63 23.47 1.18 12.87
N GLU A 64 23.75 2.20 13.68
CA GLU A 64 22.77 3.23 14.04
C GLU A 64 22.13 3.90 12.81
N ALA A 65 22.91 4.10 11.73
CA ALA A 65 22.45 4.65 10.47
C ALA A 65 21.39 3.79 9.75
N GLU A 66 21.41 2.48 9.95
CA GLU A 66 20.44 1.58 9.34
C GLU A 66 19.16 1.53 10.19
N ILE A 67 19.28 1.66 11.52
CA ILE A 67 18.12 1.82 12.40
C ILE A 67 17.39 3.14 12.10
N SER A 68 18.12 4.24 11.85
CA SER A 68 17.48 5.51 11.48
C SER A 68 16.73 5.43 10.15
N LYS A 69 17.29 4.77 9.13
CA LYS A 69 16.60 4.52 7.86
C LYS A 69 15.31 3.74 8.06
N ARG A 70 15.34 2.66 8.85
CA ARG A 70 14.13 1.88 9.15
C ARG A 70 13.07 2.73 9.87
N ILE A 71 13.47 3.61 10.77
CA ILE A 71 12.53 4.53 11.43
C ILE A 71 11.87 5.46 10.40
N GLU A 72 12.61 5.93 9.40
CA GLU A 72 12.09 6.74 8.30
C GLU A 72 11.14 5.93 7.41
N GLU A 73 11.52 4.71 7.02
CA GLU A 73 10.65 3.78 6.28
C GLU A 73 9.32 3.55 6.99
N TRP A 74 9.33 3.38 8.32
CA TRP A 74 8.09 3.23 9.11
C TRP A 74 7.25 4.51 9.13
N LYS A 75 7.86 5.70 9.09
CA LYS A 75 7.12 6.97 8.96
C LYS A 75 6.49 7.08 7.58
N GLU A 76 7.21 6.70 6.54
CA GLU A 76 6.69 6.65 5.16
C GLU A 76 5.56 5.64 5.04
N ALA A 77 5.70 4.46 5.65
CA ALA A 77 4.63 3.46 5.73
C ALA A 77 3.37 4.04 6.41
N ALA A 78 3.51 4.86 7.46
CA ALA A 78 2.37 5.53 8.09
C ALA A 78 1.66 6.50 7.14
N VAL A 79 2.41 7.24 6.34
CA VAL A 79 1.88 8.15 5.32
C VAL A 79 1.22 7.36 4.20
N PHE A 80 1.87 6.30 3.73
CA PHE A 80 1.36 5.39 2.71
C PHE A 80 0.02 4.79 3.13
N LEU A 81 -0.10 4.28 4.36
CA LEU A 81 -1.34 3.75 4.88
C LEU A 81 -2.48 4.77 4.80
N ARG A 82 -2.27 6.02 5.21
CA ARG A 82 -3.33 7.05 5.17
C ARG A 82 -3.73 7.44 3.75
N LYS A 83 -2.75 7.52 2.86
CA LYS A 83 -2.93 8.08 1.53
C LYS A 83 -3.42 7.07 0.50
N ASN A 84 -2.91 5.84 0.58
CA ASN A 84 -3.03 4.84 -0.47
C ASN A 84 -3.94 3.66 -0.11
N VAL A 85 -4.19 3.41 1.18
CA VAL A 85 -5.04 2.29 1.60
C VAL A 85 -6.44 2.77 1.89
N VAL A 86 -7.39 2.28 1.08
CA VAL A 86 -8.84 2.45 1.29
C VAL A 86 -9.48 1.12 1.62
N GLN A 87 -10.54 1.16 2.43
CA GLN A 87 -11.34 -0.02 2.74
C GLN A 87 -12.62 -0.04 1.90
N GLY A 88 -13.01 -1.21 1.41
CA GLY A 88 -14.35 -1.43 0.86
C GLY A 88 -15.31 -1.83 1.97
N GLU A 89 -16.43 -1.13 2.09
CA GLU A 89 -17.57 -1.51 2.93
C GLU A 89 -18.67 -2.10 2.04
N GLU A 90 -19.13 -3.30 2.38
CA GLU A 90 -20.25 -3.94 1.68
C GLU A 90 -21.55 -3.21 2.04
N THR A 91 -22.24 -2.68 1.03
CA THR A 91 -23.47 -1.88 1.22
C THR A 91 -24.74 -2.75 1.16
N GLY A 92 -24.59 -4.06 0.96
CA GLY A 92 -25.67 -4.96 0.57
C GLY A 92 -25.75 -5.09 -0.96
N ASP A 93 -26.35 -6.18 -1.43
CA ASP A 93 -26.55 -6.49 -2.85
C ASP A 93 -25.26 -6.72 -3.67
N GLY A 94 -24.18 -7.15 -3.01
CA GLY A 94 -22.88 -7.40 -3.67
C GLY A 94 -22.16 -6.12 -4.12
N THR A 95 -22.63 -4.95 -3.70
CA THR A 95 -22.02 -3.66 -4.03
C THR A 95 -21.08 -3.20 -2.92
N TRP A 96 -19.87 -2.79 -3.30
CA TRP A 96 -18.83 -2.36 -2.38
C TRP A 96 -18.62 -0.85 -2.51
N LYS A 97 -18.70 -0.13 -1.39
CA LYS A 97 -18.41 1.30 -1.31
C LYS A 97 -17.00 1.50 -0.77
N LEU A 98 -16.17 2.23 -1.51
CA LEU A 98 -14.84 2.59 -1.02
C LEU A 98 -14.91 3.73 -0.01
N ARG A 99 -14.30 3.52 1.15
CA ARG A 99 -14.15 4.52 2.21
C ARG A 99 -12.93 5.38 1.94
N VAL A 100 -13.14 6.36 1.06
CA VAL A 100 -12.16 7.40 0.71
C VAL A 100 -12.18 8.48 1.80
N THR A 101 -11.02 8.85 2.33
CA THR A 101 -10.90 9.88 3.39
C THR A 101 -10.30 11.17 2.82
N LYS A 102 -10.27 12.27 3.58
CA LYS A 102 -9.70 13.54 3.10
C LYS A 102 -8.20 13.44 2.79
N ASP A 103 -7.52 12.52 3.47
CA ASP A 103 -6.08 12.33 3.36
C ASP A 103 -5.73 11.31 2.26
N THR A 104 -6.69 10.61 1.68
CA THR A 104 -6.40 9.67 0.58
C THR A 104 -6.12 10.44 -0.69
N GLU A 105 -4.98 10.12 -1.32
CA GLU A 105 -4.60 10.76 -2.57
C GLU A 105 -5.46 10.18 -3.70
N LEU A 106 -6.42 10.96 -4.17
CA LEU A 106 -7.10 10.68 -5.42
C LEU A 106 -6.18 11.18 -6.53
N GLY A 107 -5.49 10.25 -7.19
CA GLY A 107 -4.74 10.57 -8.40
C GLY A 107 -5.66 11.21 -9.43
N ASP A 108 -5.18 12.27 -10.09
CA ASP A 108 -5.89 12.83 -11.23
C ASP A 108 -5.83 11.83 -12.39
N ASN A 109 -6.93 11.11 -12.61
CA ASN A 109 -7.03 10.11 -13.67
C ASN A 109 -7.17 10.74 -15.07
N ALA A 110 -6.99 12.06 -15.22
CA ALA A 110 -7.12 12.76 -16.50
C ALA A 110 -6.22 12.18 -17.61
N SER A 111 -4.99 11.74 -17.30
CA SER A 111 -4.06 11.19 -18.30
C SER A 111 -4.42 9.80 -18.83
N ILE A 112 -5.26 9.03 -18.12
CA ILE A 112 -5.77 7.73 -18.58
C ILE A 112 -6.91 7.93 -19.59
N ARG A 113 -7.64 9.05 -19.47
CA ARG A 113 -8.80 9.35 -20.30
C ARG A 113 -8.41 9.73 -21.73
N ASP A 114 -7.25 10.39 -21.88
CA ASP A 114 -6.69 10.78 -23.17
C ASP A 114 -5.32 10.11 -23.39
N PRO A 115 -5.29 8.84 -23.83
CA PRO A 115 -4.02 8.19 -24.13
C PRO A 115 -3.30 8.96 -25.25
N PRO A 116 -1.97 9.17 -25.14
CA PRO A 116 -1.22 9.81 -26.20
C PRO A 116 -1.39 9.02 -27.50
N LYS A 117 -1.72 9.72 -28.59
CA LYS A 117 -1.83 9.11 -29.92
C LYS A 117 -0.52 8.39 -30.21
N LEU A 118 -0.61 7.07 -30.38
CA LEU A 118 0.55 6.25 -30.76
C LEU A 118 1.24 6.91 -31.96
N PRO A 119 2.59 6.90 -32.01
CA PRO A 119 3.31 7.46 -33.13
C PRO A 119 2.78 6.84 -34.42
N THR A 120 2.43 7.68 -35.39
CA THR A 120 2.00 7.25 -36.70
C THR A 120 3.13 6.44 -37.32
N THR A 121 3.02 5.11 -37.24
CA THR A 121 3.93 4.25 -37.96
C THR A 121 3.72 4.48 -39.45
N PRO A 122 4.76 4.35 -40.29
CA PRO A 122 4.64 4.48 -41.75
C PRO A 122 3.65 3.49 -42.40
N PHE A 123 3.08 2.58 -41.62
CA PHE A 123 2.19 1.51 -42.06
C PHE A 123 0.78 1.71 -41.48
N PRO A 124 -0.06 2.56 -42.10
CA PRO A 124 -1.34 3.01 -41.53
C PRO A 124 -2.45 1.95 -41.44
N ASN A 125 -2.21 0.69 -41.84
CA ASN A 125 -3.29 -0.26 -42.14
C ASN A 125 -3.20 -1.65 -41.48
N ARG A 126 -2.36 -1.85 -40.45
CA ARG A 126 -2.29 -3.16 -39.76
C ARG A 126 -3.43 -3.41 -38.76
N ASN A 127 -4.01 -2.35 -38.19
CA ASN A 127 -4.98 -2.49 -37.09
C ASN A 127 -6.46 -2.50 -37.53
N LYS A 128 -6.74 -2.51 -38.84
CA LYS A 128 -8.13 -2.48 -39.37
C LYS A 128 -8.67 -3.86 -39.74
N ARG A 129 -8.01 -4.96 -39.36
CA ARG A 129 -8.46 -6.31 -39.72
C ARG A 129 -8.85 -7.16 -38.50
N ARG A 130 -10.18 -7.23 -38.32
CA ARG A 130 -11.00 -8.37 -37.87
C ARG A 130 -11.14 -8.64 -36.36
N CYS A 131 -12.15 -8.00 -35.76
CA CYS A 131 -13.14 -8.68 -34.91
C CYS A 131 -14.52 -8.10 -35.24
N GLY A 132 -15.28 -8.76 -36.12
CA GLY A 132 -16.58 -8.26 -36.56
C GLY A 132 -17.07 -9.01 -37.80
N ASP A 133 -17.37 -10.30 -37.62
CA ASP A 133 -18.46 -11.03 -38.29
C ASP A 133 -18.27 -12.54 -38.04
N ALA A 134 -18.78 -13.00 -36.91
CA ALA A 134 -19.06 -14.41 -36.64
C ALA A 134 -20.37 -14.51 -35.84
N ALA A 135 -21.43 -13.86 -36.34
CA ALA A 135 -22.77 -14.01 -35.80
C ALA A 135 -23.81 -13.81 -36.91
N SER A 136 -24.04 -14.85 -37.72
CA SER A 136 -25.36 -15.26 -38.22
C SER A 136 -25.21 -16.22 -39.39
N LYS A 137 -25.57 -17.48 -39.15
CA LYS A 137 -26.14 -18.49 -40.07
C LYS A 137 -25.72 -19.86 -39.58
N GLN A 138 -26.60 -20.52 -38.80
CA GLN A 138 -27.08 -21.90 -39.03
C GLN A 138 -28.32 -22.09 -38.15
N ALA A 139 -29.49 -21.90 -38.74
CA ALA A 139 -30.78 -22.40 -38.26
C ALA A 139 -31.61 -22.69 -39.51
N SER A 140 -31.56 -23.94 -39.96
CA SER A 140 -32.51 -24.65 -40.81
C SER A 140 -32.13 -26.12 -40.79
#